data_AF-A0A521Q9D3-F1
#
_entry.id   AF-A0A521Q9D3-F1
#
_cell.length_a   1.000
_cell.length_b   1.000
_cell.length_c   1.000
_cell.angle_alpha   90.00
_cell.angle_beta   90.00
_cell.angle_gamma   90.00
#
_symmetry.space_group_name_H-M   'P 1'
#
loop_
_entity.id
_entity.type
_entity.pdbx_description
1 polymer ?
#
loop_
_entity_poly.entity_id
_entity_poly.type
_entity_poly.pdbx_seq_one_letter_code
_entity_poly.pdbx_strand_id
1 'polypeptide(L)' 'MTLREKLHMSRTVFARYLRTNERTLENWEQGRASPNAQAAVLIRLVEQYPDTVERLNTI' A
#
# COMPACT_ATOMS: atom_id res chain seq x y z
N MET A 1 12.33 5.72 -3.33
CA MET A 1 12.07 4.29 -3.08
C MET A 1 10.77 4.18 -2.31
N THR A 2 9.74 3.58 -2.91
CA THR A 2 8.39 3.45 -2.32
C THR A 2 8.25 2.13 -1.56
N LEU A 3 7.27 2.04 -0.65
CA LEU A 3 7.03 0.81 0.12
C LEU A 3 6.76 -0.40 -0.79
N ARG A 4 6.02 -0.22 -1.89
CA ARG A 4 5.76 -1.30 -2.87
C ARG A 4 7.04 -1.81 -3.55
N GLU A 5 8.04 -0.95 -3.75
CA GLU A 5 9.31 -1.33 -4.39
C GLU A 5 10.13 -2.21 -3.45
N LYS A 6 10.10 -1.92 -2.14
CA LYS A 6 10.73 -2.78 -1.11
C LYS A 6 10.09 -4.17 -1.03
N LEU A 7 8.81 -4.28 -1.39
CA LEU A 7 8.03 -5.52 -1.37
C LEU A 7 8.01 -6.22 -2.74
N HIS A 8 8.71 -5.69 -3.75
CA HIS A 8 8.68 -6.20 -5.13
C HIS A 8 7.27 -6.32 -5.73
N MET A 9 6.37 -5.39 -5.39
CA MET A 9 4.99 -5.39 -5.84
C MET A 9 4.75 -4.35 -6.94
N SER A 10 3.93 -4.72 -7.92
CA SER A 10 3.39 -3.76 -8.87
C SER A 10 2.44 -2.79 -8.18
N ARG A 11 2.27 -1.60 -8.75
CA ARG A 11 1.37 -0.59 -8.20
C ARG A 11 -0.07 -1.10 -8.11
N THR A 12 -0.55 -1.80 -9.14
CA THR A 12 -1.89 -2.41 -9.16
C THR A 12 -2.09 -3.42 -8.03
N VAL A 13 -1.10 -4.29 -7.77
CA VAL A 13 -1.16 -5.29 -6.68
C VAL A 13 -1.16 -4.59 -5.33
N PHE A 14 -0.28 -3.61 -5.13
CA PHE A 14 -0.21 -2.87 -3.87
C PHE A 14 -1.47 -2.04 -3.60
N ALA A 15 -2.08 -1.44 -4.63
CA ALA A 15 -3.34 -0.72 -4.51
C ALA A 15 -4.47 -1.64 -4.02
N ARG A 16 -4.56 -2.87 -4.54
CA ARG A 16 -5.52 -3.87 -4.08
C ARG A 16 -5.36 -4.21 -2.60
N TYR A 17 -4.12 -4.41 -2.14
CA TYR A 17 -3.85 -4.65 -0.72
C TYR A 17 -4.29 -3.49 0.19
N LEU A 18 -4.08 -2.26 -0.26
CA LEU A 18 -4.53 -1.06 0.45
C LEU A 18 -6.01 -0.73 0.25
N ARG A 19 -6.78 -1.62 -0.41
CA ARG A 19 -8.19 -1.46 -0.77
C ARG A 19 -8.46 -0.10 -1.44
N THR A 20 -7.56 0.31 -2.31
CA THR A 20 -7.63 1.55 -3.09
C THR A 20 -7.42 1.27 -4.57
N ASN A 21 -7.63 2.29 -5.41
CA ASN A 21 -7.36 2.18 -6.83
C ASN A 21 -5.93 2.64 -7.18
N GLU A 22 -5.44 2.21 -8.33
CA GLU A 22 -4.07 2.51 -8.79
C GLU A 22 -3.81 4.01 -8.94
N ARG A 23 -4.82 4.77 -9.38
CA ARG A 23 -4.74 6.24 -9.55
C ARG A 23 -4.58 6.96 -8.21
N THR A 24 -5.32 6.54 -7.20
CA THR A 24 -5.25 7.10 -5.84
C THR A 24 -3.89 6.80 -5.22
N LEU A 25 -3.40 5.56 -5.38
CA LEU A 25 -2.05 5.20 -4.93
C LEU A 25 -0.97 6.03 -5.65
N GLU A 26 -1.09 6.22 -6.97
CA GLU A 26 -0.19 7.08 -7.73
C GLU A 26 -0.20 8.53 -7.21
N ASN A 27 -1.38 9.08 -6.92
CA ASN A 27 -1.49 10.43 -6.34
C ASN A 27 -0.81 10.53 -4.97
N TRP A 28 -0.83 9.47 -4.15
CA TRP A 28 -0.09 9.43 -2.88
C TRP A 28 1.41 9.37 -3.10
N GLU A 29 1.88 8.51 -4.02
CA GLU A 29 3.30 8.39 -4.36
C GLU A 29 3.89 9.70 -4.93
N GLN A 30 3.06 10.48 -5.65
CA GLN A 30 3.44 11.78 -6.19
C GLN A 30 3.21 12.95 -5.22
N GLY A 31 2.70 12.69 -4.01
CA GLY A 31 2.41 13.72 -3.00
C GLY A 31 1.24 14.65 -3.33
N ARG A 32 0.43 14.33 -4.35
CA ARG A 32 -0.78 15.10 -4.73
C ARG A 32 -1.95 14.86 -3.78
N ALA A 33 -1.94 13.75 -3.07
CA ALA A 33 -2.94 13.39 -2.07
C ALA A 33 -2.28 12.64 -0.90
N SER A 34 -3.01 12.49 0.20
CA SER A 34 -2.58 11.70 1.36
C SER A 34 -3.51 10.52 1.59
N PRO A 35 -2.99 9.39 2.12
CA PRO A 35 -3.83 8.26 2.50
C PRO A 35 -4.82 8.63 3.59
N ASN A 36 -6.01 8.03 3.54
CA ASN A 36 -6.98 8.12 4.64
C ASN A 36 -6.45 7.36 5.88
N ALA A 37 -7.13 7.52 7.03
CA ALA A 37 -6.70 6.94 8.29
C ALA A 37 -6.50 5.40 8.21
N GLN A 38 -7.40 4.69 7.52
CA GLN A 38 -7.33 3.23 7.38
C GLN A 38 -6.13 2.80 6.52
N ALA A 39 -5.94 3.45 5.37
CA ALA A 39 -4.82 3.17 4.47
C ALA A 39 -3.47 3.54 5.12
N ALA A 40 -3.41 4.63 5.88
CA ALA A 40 -2.23 5.02 6.62
C ALA A 40 -1.82 3.97 7.67
N VAL A 41 -2.80 3.38 8.37
CA VAL A 41 -2.57 2.27 9.30
C VAL A 41 -2.03 1.04 8.55
N LEU A 42 -2.66 0.65 7.44
CA LEU A 42 -2.19 -0.49 6.64
C LEU A 42 -0.77 -0.28 6.10
N ILE A 43 -0.45 0.91 5.60
CA ILE A 43 0.90 1.27 5.13
C ILE A 43 1.92 1.11 6.26
N ARG A 44 1.64 1.65 7.45
CA ARG A 44 2.52 1.52 8.62
C ARG A 44 2.68 0.07 9.07
N LEU A 45 1.59 -0.69 9.07
CA LEU A 45 1.61 -2.09 9.48
C LEU A 45 2.47 -2.93 8.52
N VAL A 46 2.33 -2.72 7.22
CA VAL A 46 3.13 -3.39 6.19
C VAL A 46 4.61 -2.95 6.23
N GLU A 47 4.87 -1.68 6.54
CA GLU A 47 6.25 -1.19 6.72
C GLU A 47 6.94 -1.83 7.93
N GLN A 48 6.22 -2.02 9.03
CA GLN A 48 6.76 -2.64 10.25
C GLN A 48 6.81 -4.18 10.17
N TYR A 49 5.83 -4.78 9.49
CA TYR A 49 5.64 -6.22 9.40
C TYR A 49 5.36 -6.61 7.93
N PRO A 50 6.40 -6.83 7.11
CA PRO A 50 6.23 -7.16 5.70
C PRO A 50 5.39 -8.43 5.43
N ASP A 51 5.36 -9.38 6.37
CA ASP A 51 4.52 -10.59 6.33
C ASP A 51 3.01 -10.27 6.38
N THR A 52 2.64 -9.07 6.81
CA THR A 52 1.24 -8.59 6.80
C THR A 52 0.64 -8.66 5.40
N VAL A 53 1.43 -8.45 4.34
CA VAL A 53 0.88 -8.48 2.99
C VAL A 53 0.38 -9.87 2.61
N GLU A 54 1.08 -10.92 3.03
CA GLU A 54 0.63 -12.31 2.82
C GLU A 54 -0.63 -12.61 3.62
N ARG A 55 -0.71 -12.12 4.86
CA ARG A 55 -1.89 -12.26 5.73
C ARG A 55 -3.13 -11.54 5.19
N LEU A 56 -2.95 -10.40 4.52
CA LEU A 56 -4.04 -9.67 3.87
C LEU A 56 -4.53 -10.37 2.61
N ASN A 57 -3.75 -11.28 2.02
CA ASN A 57 -4.13 -12.03 0.81
C ASN A 57 -4.97 -13.28 1.12
N THR A 58 -5.05 -13.70 2.38
CA THR A 58 -5.76 -14.91 2.81
C THR A 58 -7.16 -14.66 3.40
N ILE A 59 -7.60 -13.40 3.44
CA ILE A 59 -8.92 -12.94 3.92
C ILE A 59 -9.69 -12.19 2.83
#